data_AF-A0AAN8ATX4-F1
#
_entry.id   AF-A0AAN8ATX4-F1
#
_cell.length_a   1.000
_cell.length_b   1.000
_cell.length_c   1.000
_cell.angle_alpha   90.00
_cell.angle_beta   90.00
_cell.angle_gamma   90.00
#
_symmetry.space_group_name_H-M   'P 1'
#
loop_
_entity.id
_entity.type
_entity.pdbx_description
1 polymer ?
#
loop_
_entity_poly.entity_id
_entity_poly.type
_entity_poly.pdbx_seq_one_letter_code
_entity_poly.pdbx_strand_id
1 'polypeptide(L)'
;MLQALDRFWHEDCLKCSCCDCRLGRVGSTLYTRANLILCRRDYLRLFGVTGNCAACSKLIPAFEMVMRARDNVYHLDCFACQLCRQRFCVGDKFFLKNNMILCQLDYERSHLNGSTERQ
;
A
#
# COMPACT_ATOMS: atom_id res chain seq x y z
N MET A 1 -11.38 5.25 31.86
CA MET A 1 -9.98 4.92 32.24
C MET A 1 -9.53 3.76 31.37
N LEU A 2 -8.32 3.82 30.81
CA LEU A 2 -7.80 2.85 29.83
C LEU A 2 -6.62 2.08 30.43
N GLN A 3 -6.51 0.78 30.12
CA GLN A 3 -5.36 -0.05 30.52
C GLN A 3 -4.48 -0.34 29.31
N ALA A 4 -3.19 -0.01 29.41
CA ALA A 4 -2.20 -0.20 28.35
C ALA A 4 -0.78 -0.26 28.93
N LEU A 5 0.05 -1.17 28.43
CA LEU A 5 1.45 -1.35 28.87
C LEU A 5 1.56 -1.52 30.40
N ASP A 6 0.68 -2.35 30.96
CA ASP A 6 0.58 -2.62 32.41
C ASP A 6 0.37 -1.37 33.29
N ARG A 7 -0.16 -0.28 32.70
CA ARG A 7 -0.47 0.98 33.37
C ARG A 7 -1.88 1.46 33.06
N PHE A 8 -2.41 2.30 33.94
CA PHE A 8 -3.68 2.98 33.74
C PHE A 8 -3.47 4.39 33.22
N TRP A 9 -4.28 4.77 32.25
CA TRP A 9 -4.22 6.07 31.59
C TRP A 9 -5.58 6.74 31.60
N HIS A 10 -5.60 8.07 31.74
CA HIS A 10 -6.75 8.86 31.36
C HIS A 10 -6.94 8.80 29.85
N GLU A 11 -8.18 8.97 29.37
CA GLU A 11 -8.51 8.95 27.94
C GLU A 11 -7.70 9.99 27.13
N ASP A 12 -7.37 11.11 27.76
CA ASP A 12 -6.65 12.22 27.14
C ASP A 12 -5.13 12.17 27.38
N CYS A 13 -4.63 11.24 28.19
CA CYS A 13 -3.19 11.10 28.47
C CYS A 13 -2.53 10.06 27.57
N LEU A 14 -3.27 9.06 27.08
CA LEU A 14 -2.73 8.05 26.17
C LEU A 14 -2.76 8.55 24.72
N LYS A 15 -1.65 9.18 24.31
CA LYS A 15 -1.51 9.86 23.01
C LYS A 15 -0.32 9.35 22.21
N CYS A 16 -0.40 9.48 20.89
CA CYS A 16 0.74 9.25 20.01
C CYS A 16 1.81 10.32 20.22
N SER A 17 3.07 9.92 20.46
CA SER A 17 4.20 10.83 20.63
C SER A 17 4.54 11.67 19.40
N CYS A 18 3.99 11.34 18.21
CA CYS A 18 4.28 12.06 16.97
C CYS A 18 3.15 12.97 16.46
N CYS A 19 1.89 12.65 16.75
CA CYS A 19 0.74 13.42 16.23
C CYS A 19 -0.31 13.76 17.28
N ASP A 20 -0.07 13.45 18.55
CA ASP A 20 -0.94 13.72 19.69
C ASP A 20 -2.36 13.13 19.61
N CYS A 21 -2.63 12.24 18.65
CA CYS A 21 -3.93 11.59 18.54
C CYS A 21 -4.20 10.68 19.75
N ARG A 22 -5.45 10.65 20.20
CA ARG A 22 -5.88 9.86 21.36
C ARG A 22 -5.95 8.38 20.99
N LEU A 23 -5.00 7.59 21.46
CA LEU A 23 -4.89 6.17 21.08
C LEU A 23 -6.02 5.32 21.65
N GLY A 24 -6.66 5.75 22.74
CA GLY A 24 -7.81 5.08 23.32
C GLY A 24 -9.05 4.99 22.42
N ARG A 25 -9.17 5.88 21.42
CA ARG A 25 -10.31 5.92 20.48
C ARG A 25 -9.98 5.40 19.08
N VAL A 26 -8.70 5.28 18.73
CA VAL A 26 -8.22 5.04 17.34
C VAL A 26 -8.20 3.55 16.97
N GLY A 27 -8.78 2.67 17.79
CA GLY A 27 -8.93 1.24 17.49
C GLY A 27 -7.76 0.44 18.04
N SER A 28 -7.89 0.03 19.31
CA SER A 28 -7.29 -1.11 20.03
C SER A 28 -5.80 -1.50 19.87
N THR A 29 -5.02 -0.86 18.98
CA THR A 29 -3.61 -1.19 18.75
C THR A 29 -2.75 0.06 18.84
N LEU A 30 -2.08 0.20 19.98
CA LEU A 30 -0.94 1.10 20.17
C LEU A 30 0.35 0.34 19.90
N TYR A 31 1.37 1.04 19.44
CA TYR A 31 2.66 0.46 19.12
C TYR A 31 3.73 1.12 19.98
N THR A 32 4.68 0.32 20.48
CA THR A 32 5.80 0.80 21.28
C THR A 32 7.12 0.42 20.65
N ARG A 33 7.99 1.41 20.44
CA ARG A 33 9.36 1.20 19.95
C ARG A 33 10.21 2.42 20.29
N ALA A 34 11.47 2.20 20.66
CA ALA A 34 12.41 3.27 21.04
C ALA A 34 11.84 4.23 22.10
N ASN A 35 11.15 3.70 23.12
CA ASN A 35 10.48 4.46 24.19
C ASN A 35 9.38 5.44 23.72
N LEU A 36 8.87 5.30 22.50
CA LEU A 36 7.73 6.06 21.99
C LEU A 36 6.46 5.23 22.01
N ILE A 37 5.33 5.88 22.32
CA ILE A 37 3.99 5.30 22.16
C ILE A 37 3.39 5.90 20.89
N LEU A 38 3.12 5.07 19.89
CA LEU A 38 2.77 5.53 18.54
C LEU A 38 1.44 4.96 18.06
N CYS A 39 0.74 5.75 17.24
CA CYS A 39 -0.37 5.23 16.45
C CYS A 39 0.17 4.34 15.32
N ARG A 40 -0.69 3.47 14.75
CA ARG A 40 -0.31 2.60 13.63
C ARG A 40 0.34 3.37 12.48
N ARG A 41 -0.21 4.52 12.11
CA ARG A 41 0.28 5.34 11.00
C ARG A 41 1.71 5.84 11.25
N ASP A 42 1.97 6.41 12.42
CA ASP A 42 3.29 6.97 12.73
C ASP A 42 4.32 5.88 13.01
N TYR A 43 3.90 4.76 13.59
CA TYR A 43 4.74 3.57 13.71
C TYR A 43 5.20 3.08 12.34
N LEU A 44 4.27 2.90 11.39
CA LEU A 44 4.62 2.51 10.02
C LEU A 44 5.47 3.59 9.33
N ARG A 45 5.18 4.87 9.54
CA ARG A 45 5.99 5.97 8.98
C ARG A 45 7.45 5.94 9.42
N LEU A 46 7.70 5.67 10.71
CA LEU A 46 9.05 5.69 11.29
C LEU A 46 9.79 4.37 11.15
N PHE A 47 9.06 3.25 11.23
CA PHE A 47 9.64 1.92 11.43
C PHE A 47 9.10 0.85 10.49
N GLY A 48 8.14 1.20 9.63
CA GLY A 48 7.59 0.29 8.64
C GLY A 48 8.54 0.06 7.47
N VAL A 49 8.38 -1.07 6.82
CA VAL A 49 9.16 -1.43 5.63
C VAL A 49 8.57 -0.72 4.42
N THR A 50 9.39 0.08 3.75
CA THR A 50 9.03 0.73 2.48
C THR A 50 9.21 -0.22 1.31
N GLY A 51 8.57 0.07 0.17
CA GLY A 51 8.73 -0.71 -1.05
C GLY A 51 8.93 0.21 -2.26
N ASN A 52 9.13 -0.36 -3.46
CA ASN A 52 9.20 0.40 -4.70
C ASN A 52 8.03 0.02 -5.61
N CYS A 53 7.36 1.02 -6.16
CA CYS A 53 6.27 0.80 -7.10
C CYS A 53 6.80 0.16 -8.39
N ALA A 54 6.25 -1.00 -8.78
CA ALA A 54 6.70 -1.71 -9.97
C ALA A 54 6.40 -0.98 -11.29
N ALA A 55 5.48 0.00 -11.30
CA ALA A 55 5.12 0.77 -12.50
C ALA A 55 5.90 2.08 -12.67
N CYS A 56 6.29 2.75 -11.58
CA CYS A 56 6.98 4.06 -11.64
C CYS A 56 8.36 4.06 -10.95
N SER A 57 8.76 2.95 -10.35
CA SER A 57 10.03 2.75 -9.62
C SER A 57 10.27 3.67 -8.42
N LYS A 58 9.33 4.56 -8.10
CA LYS A 58 9.40 5.45 -6.94
C LYS A 58 9.12 4.69 -5.64
N LEU A 59 9.68 5.22 -4.55
CA LEU A 59 9.49 4.71 -3.20
C LEU A 59 8.02 4.84 -2.77
N ILE A 60 7.48 3.78 -2.20
CA ILE A 60 6.19 3.72 -1.51
C ILE A 60 6.46 3.79 0.01
N PRO A 61 5.99 4.82 0.70
CA PRO A 61 6.01 4.90 2.16
C PRO A 61 5.23 3.74 2.81
N ALA A 62 5.73 3.20 3.91
CA ALA A 62 5.13 2.02 4.56
C ALA A 62 3.72 2.22 5.12
N PHE A 63 3.27 3.47 5.28
CA PHE A 63 1.92 3.82 5.73
C PHE A 63 0.94 4.06 4.57
N GLU A 64 1.42 4.12 3.33
CA GLU A 64 0.58 4.38 2.17
C GLU A 64 -0.24 3.12 1.79
N MET A 65 -1.46 3.34 1.32
CA MET A 65 -2.27 2.27 0.76
C MET A 65 -1.73 1.89 -0.63
N VAL A 66 -1.65 0.60 -0.89
CA VAL A 66 -1.05 0.05 -2.11
C VAL A 66 -1.95 -0.99 -2.76
N MET A 67 -1.79 -1.14 -4.07
CA MET A 67 -2.28 -2.32 -4.78
C MET A 67 -1.17 -3.37 -4.82
N ARG A 68 -1.55 -4.64 -4.62
CA ARG A 68 -0.65 -5.80 -4.72
C ARG A 68 -1.14 -6.72 -5.82
N ALA A 69 -0.24 -7.13 -6.70
CA ALA A 69 -0.53 -8.13 -7.72
C ALA A 69 0.68 -9.05 -7.87
N ARG A 70 0.52 -10.31 -7.46
CA ARG A 70 1.63 -11.26 -7.24
C ARG A 70 2.69 -10.64 -6.32
N ASP A 71 3.94 -10.63 -6.76
CA ASP A 71 5.08 -10.09 -5.99
C ASP A 71 5.26 -8.57 -6.15
N ASN A 72 4.47 -7.93 -7.02
CA ASN A 72 4.60 -6.52 -7.30
C ASN A 72 3.67 -5.67 -6.42
N VAL A 73 4.18 -4.51 -6.00
CA VAL A 73 3.45 -3.46 -5.29
C VAL A 73 3.34 -2.22 -6.17
N TYR A 74 2.20 -1.54 -6.10
CA TYR A 74 1.91 -0.35 -6.90
C TYR A 74 1.24 0.72 -6.02
N HIS A 75 1.54 2.01 -6.28
CA HIS A 75 0.66 3.09 -5.80
C HIS A 75 -0.74 2.89 -6.36
N LEU A 76 -1.77 3.36 -5.66
CA LEU A 76 -3.15 3.30 -6.15
C LEU A 76 -3.29 3.96 -7.53
N ASP A 77 -2.66 5.12 -7.73
CA ASP A 77 -2.68 5.84 -9.00
C ASP A 77 -1.84 5.18 -10.12
N CYS A 78 -0.90 4.31 -9.75
CA CYS A 78 -0.04 3.59 -10.68
C CYS A 78 -0.63 2.24 -11.12
N PHE A 79 -1.69 1.78 -10.46
CA PHE A 79 -2.36 0.52 -10.80
C PHE A 79 -3.34 0.74 -11.97
N ALA A 80 -2.76 0.86 -13.17
CA ALA A 80 -3.45 1.13 -14.42
C ALA A 80 -2.73 0.43 -15.57
N CYS A 81 -3.43 0.16 -16.68
CA CYS A 81 -2.81 -0.44 -17.85
C CYS A 81 -1.60 0.39 -18.30
N GLN A 82 -0.43 -0.24 -18.46
CA GLN A 82 0.78 0.49 -18.84
C GLN A 82 0.82 0.90 -20.32
N LEU A 83 -0.08 0.37 -21.16
CA LEU A 83 -0.20 0.76 -22.57
C LEU A 83 -1.22 1.90 -22.75
N CYS A 84 -2.50 1.68 -22.42
CA CYS A 84 -3.54 2.71 -22.60
C CYS A 84 -3.75 3.65 -21.41
N ARG A 85 -3.07 3.45 -20.28
CA ARG A 85 -3.23 4.23 -19.03
C ARG A 85 -4.61 4.15 -18.38
N GLN A 86 -5.51 3.27 -18.85
CA GLN A 86 -6.81 3.05 -18.24
C GLN A 86 -6.66 2.50 -16.81
N ARG A 87 -7.33 3.15 -15.86
CA ARG A 87 -7.43 2.69 -14.46
C ARG A 87 -8.40 1.52 -14.36
N PHE A 88 -8.09 0.58 -13.47
CA PHE A 88 -8.95 -0.57 -13.20
C PHE A 88 -10.01 -0.23 -12.15
N CYS A 89 -11.24 -0.64 -12.40
CA CYS A 89 -12.32 -0.66 -11.43
C CYS A 89 -12.42 -2.03 -10.74
N VAL A 90 -13.10 -2.07 -9.60
CA VAL A 90 -13.38 -3.34 -8.92
C VAL A 90 -14.19 -4.23 -9.85
N GLY A 91 -13.70 -5.45 -10.08
CA GLY A 91 -14.30 -6.42 -11.01
C GLY A 91 -13.65 -6.47 -12.39
N ASP A 92 -12.82 -5.48 -12.75
CA ASP A 92 -12.10 -5.51 -14.03
C ASP A 92 -11.05 -6.62 -14.06
N LYS A 93 -10.94 -7.26 -15.23
CA LYS A 93 -9.85 -8.21 -15.50
C LYS A 93 -8.59 -7.46 -15.91
N PHE A 94 -7.47 -7.83 -15.30
CA PHE A 94 -6.14 -7.37 -15.68
C PHE A 94 -5.20 -8.56 -15.84
N PHE A 95 -4.11 -8.35 -16.57
CA PHE A 95 -3.11 -9.36 -16.85
C PHE A 95 -1.72 -8.83 -16.52
N LEU A 96 -0.85 -9.72 -16.03
CA LEU A 96 0.56 -9.42 -15.77
C LEU A 96 1.43 -10.16 -16.79
N LYS A 97 2.13 -9.43 -17.66
CA LYS A 97 3.06 -9.96 -18.68
C LYS A 97 4.39 -9.20 -18.62
N ASN A 98 5.51 -9.91 -18.42
CA ASN A 98 6.85 -9.31 -18.30
C ASN A 98 6.90 -8.15 -17.29
N ASN A 99 6.32 -8.35 -16.10
CA ASN A 99 6.13 -7.32 -15.08
C ASN A 99 5.27 -6.11 -15.47
N MET A 100 4.65 -6.13 -16.66
CA MET A 100 3.71 -5.10 -17.07
C MET A 100 2.28 -5.48 -16.74
N ILE A 101 1.52 -4.53 -16.18
CA ILE A 101 0.09 -4.68 -15.95
C ILE A 101 -0.70 -4.14 -17.15
N LEU A 102 -1.56 -4.99 -17.71
CA LEU A 102 -2.30 -4.73 -18.94
C LEU A 102 -3.81 -4.95 -18.71
N CYS A 103 -4.65 -4.15 -19.36
CA CYS A 103 -6.07 -4.43 -19.45
C CYS A 103 -6.32 -5.59 -20.42
N GLN A 104 -7.52 -6.18 -20.35
CA GLN A 104 -7.89 -7.30 -21.21
C GLN A 104 -7.70 -6.99 -22.71
N LEU A 105 -8.16 -5.83 -23.17
CA LEU A 105 -8.08 -5.43 -24.58
C LEU A 105 -6.63 -5.34 -25.08
N ASP A 106 -5.76 -4.67 -24.33
CA ASP A 106 -4.35 -4.50 -24.70
C ASP A 106 -3.56 -5.80 -24.57
N TYR A 107 -3.92 -6.64 -23.61
CA TYR A 107 -3.37 -7.98 -23.49
C TYR A 107 -3.70 -8.79 -24.74
N GLU A 108 -4.97 -8.92 -25.12
CA GLU A 108 -5.40 -9.70 -26.30
C GLU A 108 -4.76 -9.19 -27.60
N ARG A 109 -4.72 -7.87 -27.81
CA ARG A 109 -4.04 -7.24 -28.98
C ARG A 109 -2.55 -7.61 -29.04
N SER A 110 -1.87 -7.60 -27.91
CA SER A 110 -0.44 -7.95 -27.82
C SER A 110 -0.17 -9.44 -28.06
N HIS A 111 -1.18 -10.31 -27.99
CA HIS A 111 -1.03 -11.74 -28.30
C HIS A 111 -1.34 -12.05 -29.76
N LEU A 112 -2.26 -11.31 -30.39
CA LEU A 112 -2.54 -11.42 -31.82
C LEU A 112 -1.33 -10.97 -32.66
N ASN A 113 -0.66 -9.89 -32.26
CA ASN A 113 0.52 -9.39 -32.98
C ASN A 113 1.79 -10.25 -32.81
N GLY A 114 1.83 -11.15 -31.81
CA GLY A 114 2.96 -12.07 -31.59
C GLY A 114 2.95 -13.31 -32.50
N SER A 115 1.98 -13.42 -33.41
CA SER A 115 1.86 -14.54 -34.35
C SER A 115 2.44 -14.23 -35.74
N THR A 116 2.99 -13.03 -35.97
CA THR A 116 3.40 -12.54 -37.30
C THR A 116 4.91 -12.47 -37.53
N GLU A 117 5.76 -12.87 -36.58
CA GLU A 117 7.22 -12.98 -36.76
C GLU A 117 7.69 -14.44 -36.81
N ARG A 118 7.23 -15.14 -37.86
CA ARG A 118 7.95 -16.28 -38.44
C ARG A 118 8.12 -16.00 -39.93
N GLN A 119 9.16 -15.26 -40.26
CA GLN A 119 9.85 -15.37 -41.55
C GLN A 119 11.29 -15.82 -41.26
#